data_AF-A0A1W1V6A2-F1
#
_entry.id   AF-A0A1W1V6A2-F1
#
_cell.length_a   1.000
_cell.length_b   1.000
_cell.length_c   1.000
_cell.angle_alpha   90.00
_cell.angle_beta   90.00
_cell.angle_gamma   90.00
#
_symmetry.space_group_name_H-M   'P 1'
#
loop_
_entity.id
_entity.type
_entity.pdbx_description
1 polymer ?
#
loop_
_entity_poly.entity_id
_entity_poly.type
_entity_poly.pdbx_seq_one_letter_code
_entity_poly.pdbx_strand_id
1 'polypeptide(L)'
;MITLFVSSLCPDCPPAIEAFNHAKIDFQIIDITESMANLKIFLKYRDSIPFFDSIKEKGQVGVPTIMIGNGERFYSFSDDLDLKNL
;
A
#
# COMPACT_ATOMS: atom_id res chain seq x y z
N MET A 1 12.63 0.95 4.93
CA MET A 1 12.21 0.85 3.52
C MET A 1 10.72 1.10 3.45
N ILE A 2 10.26 1.98 2.57
CA ILE A 2 8.83 2.26 2.38
C ILE A 2 8.36 1.51 1.15
N THR A 3 7.22 0.82 1.25
CA THR A 3 6.61 0.09 0.14
C THR A 3 5.18 0.57 -0.06
N LEU A 4 4.86 1.03 -1.26
CA LEU A 4 3.50 1.38 -1.66
C LEU A 4 2.89 0.22 -2.45
N PHE A 5 1.91 -0.46 -1.86
CA PHE A 5 1.11 -1.47 -2.55
C PHE A 5 0.00 -0.79 -3.34
N VAL A 6 -0.07 -1.10 -4.64
CA VAL A 6 -1.06 -0.56 -5.58
C VAL A 6 -1.63 -1.68 -6.45
N SER A 7 -2.57 -1.33 -7.34
CA SER A 7 -3.03 -2.16 -8.43
C SER A 7 -3.19 -1.29 -9.67
N SER A 8 -2.69 -1.72 -10.84
CA SER A 8 -2.97 -1.03 -12.12
C SER A 8 -4.47 -1.02 -12.48
N LEU A 9 -5.26 -1.91 -11.88
CA LEU A 9 -6.72 -1.97 -12.02
C LEU A 9 -7.48 -1.13 -10.98
N CYS A 10 -6.79 -0.46 -10.07
CA CYS A 10 -7.39 0.31 -8.97
C CYS A 10 -7.51 1.80 -9.37
N PRO A 11 -8.73 2.35 -9.48
CA PRO A 11 -8.93 3.74 -9.90
C PRO A 11 -8.44 4.76 -8.87
N ASP A 12 -8.32 4.36 -7.60
CA ASP A 12 -7.91 5.23 -6.49
C ASP A 12 -6.39 5.23 -6.25
N CYS A 13 -5.65 4.41 -6.98
CA CYS A 13 -4.21 4.24 -6.82
C CYS A 13 -3.33 5.31 -7.53
N PRO A 14 -3.73 5.91 -8.67
CA PRO A 14 -2.93 6.95 -9.34
C PRO A 14 -2.56 8.15 -8.44
N PRO A 15 -3.46 8.74 -7.63
CA PRO A 15 -3.11 9.85 -6.74
C PRO A 15 -1.99 9.49 -5.75
N ALA A 16 -2.02 8.27 -5.20
CA ALA A 16 -0.97 7.79 -4.29
C ALA A 16 0.39 7.68 -4.99
N ILE A 17 0.41 7.15 -6.21
CA ILE A 17 1.64 7.02 -7.00
C ILE A 17 2.24 8.40 -7.29
N GLU A 18 1.41 9.37 -7.69
CA GLU A 18 1.84 10.75 -7.96
C GLU A 18 2.40 11.43 -6.70
N ALA A 19 1.70 11.31 -5.56
CA ALA A 19 2.15 11.89 -4.29
C ALA A 19 3.52 11.34 -3.86
N PHE A 20 3.72 10.02 -3.97
CA PHE A 20 4.99 9.38 -3.64
C PHE A 20 6.13 9.76 -4.60
N ASN A 21 5.86 9.85 -5.91
CA ASN A 21 6.83 10.34 -6.89
C ASN A 21 7.30 11.77 -6.61
N HIS A 22 6.43 12.62 -6.05
CA HIS A 22 6.75 14.00 -5.69
C HIS A 22 7.38 14.16 -4.29
N ALA A 23 7.24 13.19 -3.40
CA ALA A 23 7.66 13.29 -2.00
C ALA A 23 9.19 13.34 -1.80
N LYS A 24 9.98 12.98 -2.82
CA LYS A 24 11.46 12.91 -2.76
C LYS A 24 11.97 12.04 -1.59
N ILE A 25 11.32 10.90 -1.38
CA ILE A 25 11.69 9.87 -0.40
C ILE A 25 12.08 8.58 -1.12
N ASP A 26 12.82 7.70 -0.46
CA ASP A 26 13.14 6.38 -0.99
C ASP A 26 11.98 5.41 -0.71
N PHE A 27 11.38 4.89 -1.79
CA PHE A 27 10.29 3.92 -1.73
C PHE A 27 10.33 2.98 -2.93
N GLN A 28 9.56 1.90 -2.83
CA GLN A 28 9.26 1.01 -3.95
C GLN A 28 7.74 0.90 -4.14
N ILE A 29 7.32 0.64 -5.36
CA ILE A 29 5.93 0.32 -5.69
C ILE A 29 5.84 -1.19 -5.92
N ILE A 30 4.81 -1.81 -5.35
CA ILE A 30 4.43 -3.19 -5.66
C ILE A 30 3.01 -3.16 -6.23
N ASP A 31 2.87 -3.40 -7.53
CA ASP A 31 1.57 -3.64 -8.15
C ASP A 31 1.14 -5.10 -7.89
N ILE A 32 0.10 -5.29 -7.09
CA ILE A 32 -0.39 -6.61 -6.69
C ILE A 32 -1.02 -7.39 -7.86
N THR A 33 -1.33 -6.73 -8.97
CA THR A 33 -1.92 -7.33 -10.17
C THR A 33 -0.89 -7.66 -11.25
N GLU A 34 0.34 -7.15 -11.12
CA GLU A 34 1.41 -7.39 -12.10
C GLU A 34 1.90 -8.85 -12.08
N SER A 35 1.96 -9.49 -10.91
CA SER A 35 2.42 -10.88 -10.81
C SER A 35 1.90 -11.63 -9.58
N MET A 36 1.90 -12.96 -9.66
CA MET A 36 1.59 -13.81 -8.50
C MET A 36 2.59 -13.64 -7.34
N ALA A 37 3.84 -13.27 -7.63
CA ALA A 37 4.82 -12.99 -6.59
C ALA A 37 4.43 -11.72 -5.80
N ASN A 38 4.07 -10.65 -6.50
CA ASN A 38 3.63 -9.39 -5.89
C ASN A 38 2.36 -9.60 -5.05
N LEU A 39 1.37 -10.33 -5.62
CA LEU A 39 0.15 -10.66 -4.90
C LEU A 39 0.44 -11.43 -3.61
N LYS A 40 1.33 -12.43 -3.65
CA LYS A 40 1.72 -13.20 -2.45
C LYS A 40 2.41 -12.34 -1.40
N ILE A 41 3.25 -11.38 -1.80
CA ILE A 41 3.88 -10.43 -0.87
C ILE A 41 2.80 -9.64 -0.14
N PHE A 42 1.81 -9.11 -0.86
CA PHE A 42 0.72 -8.35 -0.25
C PHE A 42 -0.16 -9.21 0.66
N LEU A 43 -0.61 -10.38 0.18
CA LEU A 43 -1.48 -11.29 0.94
C LEU A 43 -0.83 -11.78 2.24
N LYS A 44 0.49 -11.99 2.25
CA LYS A 44 1.25 -12.33 3.46
C LYS A 44 0.91 -11.36 4.61
N TYR A 45 0.86 -10.06 4.34
CA TYR A 45 0.57 -9.05 5.35
C TYR A 45 -0.93 -8.76 5.47
N ARG A 46 -1.64 -8.64 4.34
CA ARG A 46 -3.09 -8.34 4.30
C ARG A 46 -3.93 -9.36 5.07
N ASP A 47 -3.54 -10.63 5.03
CA ASP A 47 -4.30 -11.69 5.70
C ASP A 47 -3.94 -11.84 7.18
N SER A 48 -2.75 -11.40 7.61
CA SER A 48 -2.22 -11.67 8.95
C SER A 48 -2.14 -10.46 9.89
N ILE A 49 -2.16 -9.23 9.36
CA ILE A 49 -1.98 -8.02 10.16
C ILE A 49 -3.35 -7.39 10.52
N PRO A 50 -3.62 -7.08 11.81
CA PRO A 50 -4.92 -6.55 12.25
C PRO A 50 -5.37 -5.24 11.58
N PHE A 51 -4.42 -4.45 11.06
CA PHE A 51 -4.70 -3.24 10.27
C PHE A 51 -5.73 -3.50 9.15
N PHE A 52 -5.68 -4.68 8.52
CA PHE A 52 -6.53 -5.02 7.39
C PHE A 52 -7.89 -5.58 7.78
N ASP A 53 -8.16 -5.91 9.05
CA ASP A 53 -9.38 -6.64 9.42
C ASP A 53 -10.65 -5.88 9.03
N SER A 54 -10.75 -4.59 9.38
CA SER A 54 -11.90 -3.76 9.00
C SER A 54 -12.01 -3.52 7.48
N ILE A 55 -10.89 -3.53 6.76
CA ILE A 55 -10.85 -3.41 5.29
C ILE A 55 -11.43 -4.67 4.67
N LYS A 56 -11.01 -5.85 5.16
CA LYS A 56 -11.50 -7.16 4.72
C LYS A 56 -12.99 -7.33 5.00
N GLU A 57 -13.46 -6.91 6.19
CA GLU A 57 -14.88 -6.96 6.57
C GLU A 57 -15.77 -6.15 5.62
N LYS A 58 -15.26 -5.04 5.07
CA LYS A 58 -15.95 -4.22 4.06
C LYS A 58 -15.86 -4.79 2.64
N GLY A 59 -15.25 -5.95 2.45
CA GLY A 59 -15.04 -6.57 1.13
C GLY A 59 -14.01 -5.84 0.27
N GLN A 60 -13.18 -4.98 0.86
CA GLN A 60 -12.18 -4.20 0.14
C GLN A 60 -10.87 -4.99 -0.01
N VAL A 61 -10.13 -4.67 -1.08
CA VAL A 61 -8.80 -5.26 -1.34
C VAL A 61 -7.76 -4.71 -0.35
N GLY A 62 -7.83 -3.41 -0.06
CA GLY A 62 -6.87 -2.72 0.81
C GLY A 62 -5.68 -2.10 0.08
N VAL A 63 -5.88 -1.61 -1.15
CA VAL A 63 -4.92 -0.75 -1.87
C VAL A 63 -5.60 0.57 -2.27
N PRO A 64 -4.87 1.69 -2.38
CA PRO A 64 -3.44 1.86 -2.10
C PRO A 64 -3.10 1.82 -0.60
N THR A 65 -2.03 1.11 -0.23
CA THR A 65 -1.57 0.97 1.16
C THR A 65 -0.06 1.10 1.26
N ILE A 66 0.39 1.84 2.27
CA ILE A 66 1.79 2.05 2.60
C ILE A 66 2.21 1.06 3.68
N MET A 67 3.37 0.41 3.49
CA MET A 67 4.05 -0.40 4.50
C MET A 67 5.40 0.21 4.85
N ILE A 68 5.68 0.30 6.16
CA ILE A 68 6.99 0.69 6.70
C ILE A 68 7.75 -0.55 7.15
N GLY A 69 9.03 -0.61 6.75
CA GLY A 69 9.90 -1.73 7.07
C GLY A 69 9.42 -3.02 6.40
N ASN A 70 9.46 -4.12 7.14
CA ASN A 70 8.98 -5.44 6.68
C ASN A 70 7.67 -5.83 7.38
N GLY A 71 6.70 -4.91 7.39
CA GLY A 71 5.40 -5.09 8.04
C GLY A 71 5.34 -4.52 9.45
N GLU A 72 6.18 -3.54 9.79
CA GLU A 72 6.19 -2.90 11.11
C GLU A 72 4.99 -2.00 11.31
N ARG A 73 4.61 -1.24 10.28
CA ARG A 73 3.44 -0.35 10.28
C ARG A 73 2.79 -0.32 8.91
N PHE A 74 1.49 -0.05 8.90
CA PHE A 74 0.67 0.10 7.71
C PHE A 74 -0.19 1.36 7.81
N TYR A 75 -0.33 2.05 6.68
CA TYR A 75 -1.19 3.23 6.54
C TYR A 75 -1.97 3.12 5.24
N SER A 76 -3.25 3.50 5.27
CA SER A 76 -4.00 3.75 4.04
C SER A 76 -3.55 5.09 3.47
N PHE A 77 -3.52 5.22 2.15
CA PHE A 77 -3.27 6.51 1.54
C PHE A 77 -4.45 7.46 1.77
N SER A 78 -4.14 8.70 2.08
CA SER A 78 -5.06 9.84 2.10
C SER A 78 -4.31 11.10 1.70
N ASP A 79 -5.02 12.09 1.17
CA ASP A 79 -4.42 13.33 0.65
C ASP A 79 -3.71 14.16 1.73
N ASP A 80 -4.05 13.96 3.00
CA ASP A 80 -3.47 14.63 4.17
C ASP A 80 -2.30 13.87 4.80
N LEU A 81 -1.92 12.70 4.26
CA LEU A 81 -0.84 11.89 4.80
C LEU A 81 0.53 12.56 4.60
N ASP A 82 1.23 12.85 5.71
CA ASP A 82 2.58 13.42 5.66
C ASP A 82 3.63 12.37 5.34
N LEU A 83 3.89 12.18 4.04
CA LEU A 83 4.81 11.17 3.52
C LEU A 83 6.26 11.31 4.02
N LYS A 84 6.67 12.51 4.48
CA LYS A 84 8.04 12.75 4.93
C LYS A 84 8.29 12.31 6.37
N ASN A 85 7.22 12.10 7.14
CA ASN A 85 7.26 11.75 8.55
C ASN A 85 6.65 10.36 8.85
N LEU A 86 6.62 9.49 7.83
CA LEU A 86 6.13 8.10 7.92
C LEU A 86 7.02 7.14 8.73
#